data_AF-A0A536CQE8-F1
#
_entry.id   AF-A0A536CQE8-F1
#
_cell.length_a   1.000
_cell.length_b   1.000
_cell.length_c   1.000
_cell.angle_alpha   90.00
_cell.angle_beta   90.00
_cell.angle_gamma   90.00
#
_symmetry.space_group_name_H-M   'P 1'
#
loop_
_entity.id
_entity.type
_entity.pdbx_description
1 polymer ?
#
loop_
_entity_poly.entity_id
_entity_poly.type
_entity_poly.pdbx_seq_one_letter_code
_entity_poly.pdbx_strand_id
1 'polypeptide(L)' 'MSEQHAGSESHGLHAPQPSISPPIIGLGVMILSFGILFGIPLIVVGGAIFIIGIATWLIDDARAYIRAGEPSGDAHGHH' A
#
# COMPACT_ATOMS: atom_id res chain seq x y z
N MET A 1 27.70 -16.44 -35.33
CA MET A 1 27.64 -16.83 -33.92
C MET A 1 26.51 -16.04 -33.30
N SER A 2 25.32 -16.61 -33.35
CA SER A 2 24.07 -16.07 -32.82
C SER A 2 24.01 -16.25 -31.30
N GLU A 3 23.32 -15.33 -30.64
CA GLU A 3 22.77 -15.44 -29.27
C GLU A 3 23.76 -15.29 -28.10
N GLN A 4 24.09 -14.04 -27.81
CA GLN A 4 24.54 -13.62 -26.47
C GLN A 4 23.61 -12.50 -25.95
N HIS A 5 22.31 -12.75 -25.94
CA HIS A 5 21.29 -11.90 -25.31
C HIS A 5 20.36 -12.73 -24.41
N ALA A 6 20.94 -13.61 -23.59
CA ALA A 6 20.27 -14.10 -22.40
C ALA A 6 20.88 -13.39 -21.19
N GLY A 7 20.81 -12.05 -21.21
CA GLY A 7 20.97 -11.27 -20.00
C GLY A 7 19.88 -11.74 -19.06
N SER A 8 20.28 -12.38 -17.97
CA SER A 8 19.43 -12.74 -16.86
C SER A 8 18.78 -11.47 -16.32
N GLU A 9 17.61 -11.11 -16.85
CA GLU A 9 16.69 -10.21 -16.17
C GLU A 9 16.22 -10.94 -14.91
N SER A 10 17.03 -10.88 -13.85
CA SER A 10 16.50 -11.03 -12.51
C SER A 10 15.52 -9.87 -12.34
N HIS A 11 14.25 -10.10 -12.69
CA HIS A 11 13.15 -9.29 -12.21
C HIS A 11 13.26 -9.34 -10.68
N GLY A 12 13.99 -8.38 -10.10
CA GLY A 12 14.16 -8.27 -8.66
C GLY A 12 12.77 -8.34 -8.07
N LEU A 13 12.56 -9.25 -7.10
CA LEU A 13 11.26 -9.47 -6.49
C LEU A 13 10.73 -8.13 -5.97
N HIS A 14 9.86 -7.46 -6.72
CA HIS A 14 9.17 -6.25 -6.30
C HIS A 14 8.06 -6.70 -5.35
N ALA A 15 8.46 -7.01 -4.11
CA ALA A 15 7.50 -7.21 -3.06
C ALA A 15 6.80 -5.87 -2.81
N PRO A 16 5.45 -5.82 -2.83
CA PRO A 16 4.74 -4.60 -2.48
C PRO A 16 5.18 -4.15 -1.10
N GLN A 17 5.30 -2.84 -0.92
CA GLN A 17 5.68 -2.28 0.38
C GLN A 17 4.74 -2.82 1.47
N PRO A 18 5.27 -3.30 2.60
CA PRO A 18 4.43 -3.79 3.68
C PRO A 18 3.56 -2.63 4.21
N SER A 19 2.25 -2.85 4.33
CA SER A 19 1.33 -1.89 4.95
C SER A 19 0.43 -2.62 5.96
N ILE A 20 0.24 -1.98 7.12
CA ILE A 20 -0.66 -2.47 8.18
C ILE A 20 -2.12 -2.03 7.96
N SER A 21 -2.36 -1.17 6.97
CA SER A 21 -3.69 -0.63 6.70
C SER A 21 -4.72 -1.70 6.29
N PRO A 22 -4.43 -2.77 5.52
CA PRO A 22 -5.48 -3.71 5.12
C PRO A 22 -6.11 -4.46 6.31
N PRO A 23 -5.35 -4.97 7.30
CA PRO A 23 -5.94 -5.52 8.52
C PRO A 23 -6.79 -4.52 9.32
N ILE A 24 -6.36 -3.25 9.43
CA ILE A 24 -7.11 -2.23 10.18
C ILE A 24 -8.44 -1.91 9.50
N ILE A 25 -8.42 -1.76 8.18
CA ILE A 25 -9.63 -1.55 7.37
C ILE A 25 -10.58 -2.73 7.55
N GLY A 26 -10.07 -3.97 7.42
CA GLY A 26 -10.85 -5.19 7.61
C GLY A 26 -11.49 -5.26 9.00
N LEU A 27 -10.76 -4.90 10.05
CA LEU A 27 -11.28 -4.82 11.42
C LEU A 27 -12.40 -3.78 11.54
N GLY A 28 -12.22 -2.59 10.96
CA GLY A 28 -13.24 -1.54 10.93
C GLY A 28 -14.52 -2.00 10.23
N VAL A 29 -14.41 -2.62 9.06
CA VAL A 29 -15.54 -3.18 8.30
C VAL A 29 -16.26 -4.29 9.08
N MET A 30 -15.50 -5.17 9.73
CA MET A 30 -16.07 -6.23 10.58
C MET A 30 -16.92 -5.63 11.71
N ILE A 31 -16.38 -4.67 12.45
CA ILE A 31 -17.09 -4.02 13.57
C ILE A 31 -18.31 -3.25 13.07
N LEU A 32 -18.20 -2.52 11.94
CA LEU A 32 -19.33 -1.85 11.30
C LEU A 32 -20.45 -2.84 10.96
N SER A 33 -20.10 -4.00 10.41
CA SER A 33 -21.07 -5.05 10.04
C SER A 33 -21.81 -5.56 11.28
N PHE A 34 -21.11 -5.78 12.40
CA PHE A 34 -21.75 -6.11 13.67
C PHE A 34 -22.57 -4.94 14.23
N GLY A 35 -22.17 -3.70 13.99
CA GLY A 35 -22.91 -2.52 14.40
C GLY A 35 -24.30 -2.40 13.77
N ILE A 36 -24.50 -2.94 12.56
CA ILE A 36 -25.83 -3.04 11.96
C ILE A 36 -26.77 -3.89 12.82
N LEU A 37 -26.25 -4.95 13.47
CA LEU A 37 -27.04 -5.88 14.26
C LEU A 37 -27.22 -5.45 15.72
N PHE A 38 -26.19 -4.86 16.31
CA PHE A 38 -26.11 -4.56 17.75
C PHE A 38 -26.26 -3.06 18.09
N GLY A 39 -26.27 -2.18 17.09
CA GLY A 39 -26.65 -0.78 17.22
C GLY A 39 -25.53 0.24 17.08
N ILE A 40 -25.92 1.50 17.28
CA ILE A 40 -25.12 2.71 17.01
C ILE A 40 -23.71 2.71 17.63
N PRO A 41 -23.48 2.24 18.88
CA PRO A 41 -22.13 2.30 19.48
C PRO A 41 -21.06 1.58 18.66
N LEU A 42 -21.39 0.40 18.13
CA LEU A 42 -20.46 -0.37 17.28
C LEU A 42 -20.25 0.29 15.92
N ILE A 43 -21.28 0.96 15.38
CA ILE A 43 -21.13 1.75 14.15
C ILE A 43 -20.12 2.88 14.34
N VAL A 44 -20.21 3.60 15.47
CA VAL A 44 -19.28 4.69 15.77
C VAL A 44 -17.85 4.18 15.92
N VAL A 45 -17.65 3.11 16.70
CA VAL A 45 -16.32 2.51 16.91
C VAL A 45 -15.75 1.95 15.61
N GLY A 46 -16.52 1.16 14.87
CA GLY A 46 -16.10 0.59 13.60
C GLY A 46 -15.81 1.67 12.55
N GLY A 47 -16.63 2.72 12.50
CA GLY A 47 -16.45 3.87 11.62
C GLY A 47 -15.16 4.62 11.92
N ALA A 48 -14.84 4.86 13.19
CA ALA A 48 -13.58 5.48 13.59
C ALA A 48 -12.37 4.64 13.15
N ILE A 49 -12.39 3.33 13.41
CA ILE A 49 -11.31 2.41 13.00
C ILE A 49 -11.15 2.37 11.48
N PHE A 50 -12.27 2.29 10.75
CA PHE A 50 -12.28 2.29 9.29
C PHE A 50 -11.67 3.57 8.71
N ILE A 51 -12.07 4.74 9.22
CA ILE A 51 -11.52 6.04 8.80
C ILE A 51 -10.02 6.10 9.06
N ILE A 52 -9.56 5.64 10.23
CA ILE A 52 -8.13 5.59 10.56
C ILE A 52 -7.38 4.68 9.56
N GLY A 53 -7.95 3.51 9.23
CA GLY A 53 -7.38 2.57 8.26
C GLY A 53 -7.22 3.19 6.88
N ILE A 54 -8.26 3.85 6.37
CA ILE A 54 -8.24 4.54 5.07
C ILE A 54 -7.26 5.72 5.09
N ALA A 55 -7.25 6.54 6.14
CA ALA A 55 -6.33 7.66 6.25
C ALA A 55 -4.87 7.20 6.26
N THR A 56 -4.56 6.14 7.01
CA THR A 56 -3.22 5.53 7.06
C THR A 56 -2.81 5.01 5.68
N TRP A 57 -3.72 4.29 5.01
CA TRP A 57 -3.48 3.77 3.66
C TRP A 57 -3.17 4.89 2.66
N LEU A 58 -3.98 5.96 2.65
CA LEU A 58 -3.80 7.09 1.74
C LEU A 58 -2.48 7.84 2.00
N ILE A 59 -2.06 7.96 3.26
CA ILE A 59 -0.77 8.57 3.61
C ILE A 59 0.40 7.71 3.09
N ASP A 60 0.33 6.40 3.28
CA ASP A 60 1.34 5.47 2.79
C ASP A 60 1.43 5.47 1.26
N ASP A 61 0.28 5.53 0.59
CA ASP A 61 0.18 5.59 -0.87
C ASP A 61 0.75 6.91 -1.42
N ALA A 62 0.39 8.05 -0.82
CA ALA A 62 0.94 9.35 -1.20
C ALA A 62 2.47 9.40 -1.04
N ARG A 63 3.00 8.82 0.05
CA ARG A 63 4.45 8.70 0.27
C ARG A 63 5.12 7.82 -0.77
N ALA A 64 4.49 6.71 -1.15
CA ALA A 64 4.99 5.82 -2.18
C ALA A 64 5.03 6.51 -3.55
N TYR A 65 3.97 7.25 -3.88
CA TYR A 65 3.89 8.03 -5.12
C TYR A 65 5.02 9.06 -5.23
N ILE A 66 5.28 9.82 -4.16
CA ILE A 66 6.35 10.83 -4.14
C ILE A 66 7.72 10.16 -4.35
N ARG A 67 8.00 9.05 -3.66
CA ARG A 67 9.27 8.31 -3.79
C ARG A 67 9.48 7.74 -5.20
N ALA A 68 8.41 7.34 -5.88
CA ALA A 68 8.49 6.86 -7.25
C ALA A 68 8.75 7.99 -8.27
N GLY A 69 8.39 9.23 -7.92
CA GLY A 69 8.58 10.41 -8.75
C GLY A 69 9.96 11.08 -8.61
N GLU A 70 10.74 10.76 -7.57
CA GLU A 70 12.14 11.17 -7.47
C GLU A 70 12.99 10.34 -8.45
N PRO A 71 13.50 10.92 -9.55
CA PRO A 71 14.48 10.23 -10.37
C PRO A 71 15.72 10.07 -9.48
N SER A 72 16.22 8.85 -9.33
CA SER A 72 17.60 8.65 -8.90
C SER A 72 18.49 9.50 -9.82
N GLY A 73 19.18 10.49 -9.24
CA GLY A 73 20.03 11.47 -9.94
C GLY A 73 21.27 10.89 -10.65
N ASP A 74 21.21 9.66 -11.15
CA ASP A 74 22.31 8.96 -11.82
C ASP A 74 22.03 8.78 -13.34
N ALA A 75 21.40 9.78 -13.96
CA ALA A 75 21.28 9.90 -15.41
C ALA A 75 22.35 10.83 -16.01
N HIS A 76 23.56 10.89 -15.42
CA HIS A 76 24.70 11.61 -16.00
C HIS A 76 26.03 10.85 -15.86
N GLY A 77 26.59 10.42 -17.00
CA GLY A 77 27.98 9.99 -17.22
C GLY A 77 28.15 8.47 -17.33
N HIS A 78 28.50 7.85 -18.46
CA HIS A 78 29.56 8.21 -19.39
C HIS A 78 29.33 7.61 -20.79
N HIS A 79 29.66 8.42 -21.80
CA HIS A 79 30.12 8.00 -23.12
C HIS A 79 31.48 7.30 -23.04
#